data_AF-A0AAI8B4E5-F1
#
_entry.id   AF-A0AAI8B4E5-F1
#
_cell.length_a   1.000
_cell.length_b   1.000
_cell.length_c   1.000
_cell.angle_alpha   90.00
_cell.angle_beta   90.00
_cell.angle_gamma   90.00
#
_symmetry.space_group_name_H-M   'P 1'
#
loop_
_entity.id
_entity.type
_entity.pdbx_description
1 polymer ?
#
loop_
_entity_poly.entity_id
_entity_poly.type
_entity_poly.pdbx_seq_one_letter_code
_entity_poly.pdbx_strand_id
1 'polypeptide(L)'
;MSALINLPGVAGGRIDDVPFFNSVSQAIRLLSTYRACTGAGDHGAATVYRGDDGRFRCMFHRRCIELDQTIVYTKKDVRRWLVEWYPRVHEGSQA
;
A
#
# COMPACT_ATOMS: atom_id res chain seq x y z
N MET A 1 14.84 2.05 3.70
CA MET A 1 13.53 2.68 3.48
C MET A 1 13.45 3.07 2.02
N SER A 2 12.24 3.16 1.47
CA SER A 2 12.02 3.53 0.06
C SER A 2 11.30 4.87 -0.03
N ALA A 3 11.35 5.50 -1.21
CA ALA A 3 10.55 6.67 -1.53
C ALA A 3 9.46 6.30 -2.54
N LEU A 4 8.26 6.83 -2.35
CA LEU A 4 7.18 6.79 -3.33
C LEU A 4 7.05 8.16 -3.99
N ILE A 5 6.90 8.18 -5.32
CA ILE A 5 6.77 9.39 -6.15
C ILE A 5 5.50 9.33 -6.99
N ASN A 6 5.09 10.47 -7.53
CA ASN A 6 3.87 10.65 -8.32
C ASN A 6 2.60 10.19 -7.60
N LEU A 7 2.54 10.39 -6.29
CA LEU A 7 1.41 9.99 -5.45
C LEU A 7 0.24 10.99 -5.55
N PRO A 8 -0.94 10.59 -6.08
CA PRO A 8 -2.10 11.47 -6.10
C PRO A 8 -2.59 11.80 -4.69
N GLY A 9 -2.93 13.07 -4.46
CA GLY A 9 -3.39 13.54 -3.15
C GLY A 9 -2.28 13.72 -2.10
N VAL A 10 -1.02 13.77 -2.53
CA VAL A 10 0.14 14.14 -1.71
C VAL A 10 0.79 15.38 -2.29
N ALA A 11 0.96 16.44 -1.50
CA ALA A 11 1.64 17.67 -1.88
C ALA A 11 3.10 17.36 -2.24
N GLY A 12 3.54 17.84 -3.40
CA GLY A 12 4.84 17.47 -3.98
C GLY A 12 4.91 16.04 -4.52
N GLY A 13 3.83 15.25 -4.41
CA GLY A 13 3.68 13.93 -4.99
C GLY A 13 4.64 12.88 -4.42
N ARG A 14 5.29 13.12 -3.28
CA ARG A 14 6.39 12.30 -2.77
C ARG A 14 6.30 12.00 -1.27
N ILE A 15 6.69 10.78 -0.89
CA ILE A 15 6.90 10.35 0.50
C ILE A 15 8.24 9.61 0.57
N ASP A 16 9.19 10.09 1.37
CA ASP A 16 10.57 9.59 1.43
C ASP A 16 10.83 8.44 2.41
N ASP A 17 10.02 8.33 3.47
CA ASP A 17 10.22 7.38 4.56
C ASP A 17 9.18 6.25 4.52
N VAL A 18 9.22 5.45 3.46
CA VAL A 18 8.28 4.33 3.26
C VAL A 18 8.89 3.02 3.76
N PRO A 19 8.48 2.52 4.93
CA PRO A 19 8.89 1.21 5.42
C PRO A 19 8.25 0.06 4.66
N PHE A 20 8.95 -1.08 4.65
CA PHE A 20 8.44 -2.34 4.15
C PHE A 20 7.67 -3.10 5.24
N PHE A 21 6.62 -3.82 4.86
CA PHE A 21 5.91 -4.76 5.72
C PHE A 21 5.88 -6.15 5.10
N ASN A 22 5.88 -7.16 5.98
CA ASN A 22 5.82 -8.58 5.62
C ASN A 22 4.51 -9.24 6.09
N SER A 23 3.62 -8.49 6.74
CA SER A 23 2.31 -8.96 7.19
C SER A 23 1.28 -7.83 7.28
N VAL A 24 0.00 -8.18 7.19
CA VAL A 24 -1.13 -7.25 7.35
C VAL A 24 -1.07 -6.53 8.70
N SER A 25 -0.80 -7.25 9.80
CA SER A 25 -0.73 -6.66 11.14
C SER A 25 0.42 -5.65 11.25
N GLN A 26 1.56 -5.94 10.65
CA GLN A 26 2.69 -5.00 10.61
C GLN A 26 2.35 -3.75 9.81
N ALA A 27 1.69 -3.89 8.65
CA ALA A 27 1.25 -2.74 7.86
C ALA A 27 0.37 -1.77 8.67
N ILE A 28 -0.64 -2.29 9.37
CA ILE A 28 -1.53 -1.47 10.20
C ILE A 28 -0.78 -0.77 11.34
N ARG A 29 0.20 -1.45 11.94
CA ARG A 29 1.09 -0.84 12.95
C ARG A 29 1.91 0.29 12.33
N LEU A 30 2.55 0.06 11.18
CA LEU A 30 3.36 1.07 10.50
C LEU A 30 2.54 2.30 10.11
N LEU A 31 1.30 2.14 9.62
CA LEU A 31 0.39 3.25 9.29
C LEU A 31 -0.06 4.09 10.50
N SER A 32 0.36 3.73 11.72
CA SER A 32 0.21 4.55 12.93
C SER A 32 1.37 5.50 13.15
N THR A 33 2.54 5.19 12.61
CA THR A 33 3.78 5.95 12.78
C THR A 33 4.19 6.65 11.49
N TYR A 34 4.03 5.97 10.36
CA TYR A 34 4.45 6.40 9.04
C TYR A 34 3.25 6.79 8.20
N ARG A 35 3.51 7.68 7.23
CA ARG A 35 2.50 8.15 6.28
C ARG A 35 2.17 7.11 5.21
N ALA A 36 3.10 6.20 4.93
CA ALA A 36 2.95 5.14 3.95
C ALA A 36 3.67 3.86 4.40
N CYS A 37 3.34 2.74 3.77
CA CYS A 37 4.09 1.50 3.86
C CYS A 37 3.84 0.66 2.60
N THR A 38 4.79 -0.21 2.26
CA THR A 38 4.69 -1.09 1.10
C THR A 38 5.06 -2.53 1.45
N GLY A 39 4.40 -3.50 0.85
CA GLY A 39 4.69 -4.92 1.00
C GLY A 39 4.83 -5.50 -0.39
N ALA A 40 5.97 -6.11 -0.68
CA ALA A 40 6.29 -6.62 -2.01
C ALA A 40 6.63 -8.11 -1.95
N GLY A 41 6.32 -8.81 -3.02
CA GLY A 41 6.68 -10.20 -3.25
C GLY A 41 6.94 -10.46 -4.73
N ASP A 42 7.18 -11.72 -5.08
CA ASP A 42 7.60 -12.14 -6.42
C ASP A 42 6.57 -11.80 -7.51
N HIS A 43 5.31 -11.56 -7.12
CA HIS A 43 4.20 -11.37 -8.03
C HIS A 43 3.53 -10.01 -7.94
N GLY A 44 3.95 -9.12 -7.03
CA GLY A 44 3.37 -7.78 -6.96
C GLY A 44 3.78 -7.01 -5.72
N ALA A 45 3.18 -5.84 -5.56
CA ALA A 45 3.37 -4.98 -4.41
C ALA A 45 2.05 -4.34 -3.98
N ALA A 46 1.73 -4.46 -2.69
CA ALA A 46 0.65 -3.75 -2.04
C ALA A 46 1.21 -2.51 -1.35
N THR A 47 0.77 -1.34 -1.77
CA THR A 47 1.21 -0.05 -1.21
C THR A 47 0.03 0.68 -0.60
N VAL A 48 0.22 1.20 0.61
CA VAL A 48 -0.79 2.03 1.29
C VAL A 48 -0.15 3.33 1.73
N TYR A 49 -0.80 4.46 1.47
CA TYR A 49 -0.38 5.76 1.97
C TYR A 49 -1.56 6.64 2.35
N ARG A 50 -1.31 7.61 3.23
CA ARG A 50 -2.29 8.61 3.62
C ARG A 50 -2.06 9.90 2.82
N GLY A 51 -3.07 10.33 2.07
CA GLY A 51 -3.06 11.62 1.40
C GLY A 51 -3.18 12.79 2.38
N ASP A 52 -3.01 14.00 1.88
CA ASP A 52 -3.17 15.23 2.69
C ASP A 52 -4.63 15.43 3.14
N ASP A 53 -5.58 14.83 2.41
CA ASP A 53 -7.00 14.77 2.78
C ASP A 53 -7.29 13.80 3.93
N GLY A 54 -6.26 13.16 4.49
CA GLY A 54 -6.38 12.18 5.57
C GLY A 54 -6.89 10.81 5.13
N ARG A 55 -7.25 10.63 3.85
CA ARG A 55 -7.77 9.36 3.32
C ARG A 55 -6.62 8.41 3.00
N PHE A 56 -6.85 7.12 3.23
CA PHE A 56 -5.93 6.08 2.83
C PHE A 56 -6.16 5.70 1.38
N ARG A 57 -5.08 5.64 0.62
CA ARG A 57 -5.05 5.17 -0.76
C ARG A 57 -4.30 3.85 -0.76
N CYS A 58 -5.00 2.79 -1.15
CA CYS A 58 -4.49 1.45 -1.27
C CYS A 58 -4.30 1.13 -2.75
N MET A 59 -3.10 0.70 -3.12
CA MET A 59 -2.73 0.44 -4.52
C MET A 59 -2.07 -0.93 -4.60
N PHE A 60 -2.55 -1.78 -5.51
CA PHE A 60 -1.92 -3.05 -5.83
C PHE A 60 -1.29 -2.98 -7.22
N HIS A 61 0.02 -3.23 -7.27
CA HIS A 61 0.77 -3.26 -8.51
C HIS A 61 1.26 -4.67 -8.80
N ARG A 62 1.27 -5.05 -10.08
CA ARG A 62 1.83 -6.30 -10.56
C ARG A 62 2.47 -6.07 -11.92
N ARG A 63 3.72 -6.53 -12.11
CA ARG A 63 4.47 -6.36 -13.36
C ARG A 63 4.42 -4.90 -13.88
N CYS A 64 4.57 -3.93 -12.98
CA CYS A 64 4.50 -2.49 -13.25
C CYS A 64 3.13 -1.96 -13.75
N ILE A 65 2.06 -2.74 -13.59
CA ILE A 65 0.68 -2.34 -13.89
C ILE A 65 -0.08 -2.21 -12.57
N GLU A 66 -0.80 -1.10 -12.40
CA GLU A 66 -1.78 -0.93 -11.32
C GLU A 66 -3.02 -1.77 -11.62
N LEU A 67 -3.34 -2.71 -10.74
CA LEU A 67 -4.51 -3.58 -10.89
C LEU A 67 -5.69 -3.16 -10.01
N ASP A 68 -5.43 -2.45 -8.93
CA ASP A 68 -6.46 -1.89 -8.05
C ASP A 68 -5.99 -0.59 -7.42
N GLN A 69 -6.89 0.39 -7.36
CA GLN A 69 -6.76 1.61 -6.58
C GLN A 69 -8.04 1.86 -5.80
N THR A 70 -7.96 1.69 -4.48
CA THR A 70 -9.09 1.89 -3.59
C THR A 70 -8.78 3.01 -2.58
N ILE A 71 -9.74 3.93 -2.40
CA ILE A 71 -9.67 4.98 -1.38
C ILE A 71 -10.56 4.60 -0.20
N VAL A 72 -9.99 4.55 1.01
CA VAL A 72 -10.72 4.22 2.23
C VAL A 72 -10.45 5.24 3.34
N TYR A 73 -11.33 5.26 4.34
CA TYR A 73 -11.31 6.28 5.40
C TYR A 73 -10.70 5.77 6.70
N THR A 74 -10.71 4.46 6.93
CA THR A 74 -10.29 3.88 8.22
C THR A 74 -9.22 2.82 8.06
N LYS A 75 -8.39 2.64 9.09
CA LYS A 75 -7.43 1.52 9.15
C LYS A 75 -8.11 0.15 9.15
N LYS A 76 -9.38 0.06 9.59
CA LYS A 76 -10.17 -1.17 9.51
C LYS A 76 -10.42 -1.55 8.05
N ASP A 77 -10.76 -0.58 7.22
CA ASP A 77 -10.97 -0.79 5.78
C ASP A 77 -9.66 -1.09 5.07
N VAL A 78 -8.55 -0.43 5.45
CA VAL A 78 -7.21 -0.77 4.97
C VAL A 78 -6.87 -2.22 5.30
N ARG A 79 -7.15 -2.68 6.53
CA ARG A 79 -6.93 -4.07 6.93
C ARG A 79 -7.74 -5.02 6.06
N ARG A 80 -9.01 -4.72 5.81
CA ARG A 80 -9.87 -5.54 4.94
C ARG A 80 -9.29 -5.64 3.53
N TRP A 81 -8.89 -4.51 2.95
CA TRP A 81 -8.25 -4.48 1.63
C TRP A 81 -6.94 -5.28 1.61
N LEU A 82 -6.08 -5.13 2.62
CA LEU A 82 -4.83 -5.89 2.71
C LEU A 82 -5.07 -7.40 2.88
N VAL A 83 -6.09 -7.84 3.62
CA VAL A 83 -6.42 -9.27 3.73
C VAL A 83 -6.80 -9.85 2.36
N GLU A 84 -7.48 -9.08 1.52
CA GLU A 84 -7.88 -9.50 0.18
C GLU A 84 -6.72 -9.49 -0.82
N TRP A 85 -5.91 -8.43 -0.80
CA TRP A 85 -4.92 -8.17 -1.86
C TRP A 85 -3.51 -8.61 -1.52
N TYR A 86 -3.10 -8.57 -0.24
CA TYR A 86 -1.72 -8.88 0.13
C TYR A 86 -1.30 -10.33 -0.20
N PRO A 87 -2.14 -11.38 -0.03
CA PRO A 87 -1.76 -12.75 -0.44
C PRO A 87 -1.31 -12.84 -1.91
N ARG A 88 -1.90 -12.00 -2.78
CA ARG A 88 -1.61 -11.96 -4.22
C ARG A 88 -0.22 -11.43 -4.57
N VAL A 89 0.52 -10.84 -3.61
CA VAL A 89 1.93 -10.46 -3.84
C VAL A 89 2.85 -11.71 -3.88
N HIS A 90 2.42 -12.81 -3.26
CA HIS A 90 3.16 -14.08 -3.18
C HIS A 90 2.57 -15.19 -4.04
N GLU A 91 1.31 -15.06 -4.45
CA GLU A 91 0.67 -16.01 -5.35
C GLU A 91 0.90 -15.60 -6.80
N GLY A 92 1.64 -16.43 -7.54
CA GLY A 92 1.65 -16.33 -8.99
C GLY A 92 0.27 -16.70 -9.49
N SER A 93 -0.42 -15.78 -10.17
CA SER A 93 -1.67 -16.12 -10.88
C SER A 93 -1.52 -17.48 -11.55
N GLN A 94 -2.24 -18.46 -11.03
CA GLN A 94 -2.63 -19.62 -11.78
C GLN A 94 -3.61 -19.08 -12.83
N ALA A 95 -3.08 -18.78 -14.01
CA ALA A 95 -3.85 -18.59 -15.22
C ALA A 95 -3.89 -19.94 -15.95
#